data_AF-A0AA35KAR5-F1
#
_entry.id   AF-A0AA35KAR5-F1
#
_cell.length_a   1.000
_cell.length_b   1.000
_cell.length_c   1.000
_cell.angle_alpha   90.00
_cell.angle_beta   90.00
_cell.angle_gamma   90.00
#
_symmetry.space_group_name_H-M   'P 1'
#
loop_
_entity.id
_entity.type
_entity.pdbx_description
1 polymer ?
#
loop_
_entity_poly.entity_id
_entity_poly.type
_entity_poly.pdbx_seq_one_letter_code
_entity_poly.pdbx_strand_id
1 'polypeptide(L)'
;MAKDKKKKEKKEKKGKRKQPLGHMSKEPRVYFPEALLEYQIQIKEEIIDELLFEIKNLEAQNDRNKERNQQLKNEQTSHIRALLAALKEQEEALAKVEVVTRDDVEKAMKEKWQYVRDQEKLIKDMRCQIHYLEQKLVQKQAEVDYWQAYKNVGSAEHAKQIECLEQDIQKLKEDLEEMTEFFRISLEETKERTDRYMLKQMELKKEWALENAVKHIDKTSCREIKEYEWLKEEVAGYKKEVSDLEASVHELEKENIYLINKLFERRMQFLKVPRKLFLTQGAGLQMLGDQEYLGLSEVEAESTSLISEMVLNVDHKDRQEAAENLLDDSFEVIQMQTDSLGQILPPILYEDSNDFKEYKDLGPLAVKLMTTVGQTMPVHEDAREMPSRTKLEEKYDASRPQQRITYQMIKSVFH
;
A
#
# COMPACT_ATOMS: atom_id res chain seq x y z
N MET A 1 -80.35 -56.28 52.72
CA MET A 1 -81.23 -55.33 52.01
C MET A 1 -82.64 -55.89 51.94
N ALA A 2 -83.62 -55.07 51.56
CA ALA A 2 -85.02 -55.42 51.25
C ALA A 2 -85.84 -56.12 52.36
N LYS A 3 -86.78 -55.36 52.93
CA LYS A 3 -87.99 -55.89 53.60
C LYS A 3 -88.90 -56.49 52.53
N ASP A 4 -89.73 -57.47 52.89
CA ASP A 4 -91.15 -57.30 52.56
C ASP A 4 -92.10 -57.99 53.54
N LYS A 5 -93.19 -57.29 53.87
CA LYS A 5 -94.31 -57.81 54.67
C LYS A 5 -95.49 -58.02 53.73
N LYS A 6 -96.17 -59.16 53.78
CA LYS A 6 -97.59 -59.19 53.38
C LYS A 6 -98.44 -60.12 54.23
N LYS A 7 -99.56 -59.56 54.67
CA LYS A 7 -100.57 -60.13 55.58
C LYS A 7 -101.88 -60.22 54.80
N LYS A 8 -102.56 -61.37 54.80
CA LYS A 8 -103.98 -61.61 54.46
C LYS A 8 -104.28 -63.07 54.87
N GLU A 9 -105.13 -63.37 55.86
CA GLU A 9 -106.60 -63.39 55.79
C GLU A 9 -107.12 -64.12 54.52
N LYS A 10 -107.94 -65.18 54.57
CA LYS A 10 -109.12 -65.40 55.42
C LYS A 10 -109.73 -66.82 55.24
N LYS A 11 -110.53 -67.23 56.24
CA LYS A 11 -111.76 -68.08 56.18
C LYS A 11 -111.73 -69.59 55.86
N GLU A 12 -112.12 -70.34 56.90
CA GLU A 12 -113.28 -71.25 56.97
C GLU A 12 -113.58 -72.25 55.83
N LYS A 13 -113.66 -73.54 56.20
CA LYS A 13 -114.90 -74.31 56.01
C LYS A 13 -115.08 -75.43 57.04
N LYS A 14 -116.25 -75.46 57.68
CA LYS A 14 -116.69 -76.51 58.61
C LYS A 14 -117.07 -77.78 57.86
N GLY A 15 -116.64 -78.94 58.34
CA GLY A 15 -117.14 -80.27 57.95
C GLY A 15 -117.73 -81.02 59.14
N LYS A 16 -119.01 -80.79 59.47
CA LYS A 16 -119.76 -81.64 60.43
C LYS A 16 -120.20 -82.93 59.75
N ARG A 17 -120.21 -84.05 60.50
CA ARG A 17 -121.00 -85.32 60.40
C ARG A 17 -120.05 -86.49 60.72
N LYS A 18 -120.39 -87.49 61.54
CA LYS A 18 -121.65 -87.88 62.21
C LYS A 18 -121.29 -88.70 63.47
N GLN A 19 -122.00 -88.50 64.58
CA GLN A 19 -122.37 -89.66 65.42
C GLN A 19 -123.45 -90.45 64.66
N PRO A 20 -123.49 -91.78 64.80
CA PRO A 20 -124.62 -92.32 65.55
C PRO A 20 -124.30 -93.53 66.45
N LEU A 21 -125.09 -93.63 67.52
CA LEU A 21 -125.62 -94.86 68.14
C LEU A 21 -124.69 -96.08 68.26
N GLY A 22 -124.23 -96.30 69.49
CA GLY A 22 -124.65 -97.46 70.28
C GLY A 22 -124.30 -98.85 69.76
N HIS A 23 -123.23 -99.43 70.32
CA HIS A 23 -123.28 -100.83 70.72
C HIS A 23 -122.71 -101.05 72.12
N MET A 24 -123.38 -101.95 72.83
CA MET A 24 -123.19 -102.37 74.22
C MET A 24 -121.80 -102.97 74.51
N SER A 25 -121.52 -103.13 75.81
CA SER A 25 -120.41 -103.86 76.47
C SER A 25 -119.06 -103.13 76.55
N LYS A 26 -118.44 -102.96 77.73
CA LYS A 26 -118.78 -103.30 79.13
C LYS A 26 -118.11 -102.25 80.03
N GLU A 27 -118.58 -102.07 81.26
CA GLU A 27 -117.65 -101.75 82.35
C GLU A 27 -116.81 -103.01 82.61
N PRO A 28 -115.49 -103.04 82.37
CA PRO A 28 -114.62 -103.60 83.39
C PRO A 28 -114.67 -102.61 84.56
N ARG A 29 -115.00 -103.09 85.75
CA ARG A 29 -114.71 -102.33 86.98
C ARG A 29 -113.20 -102.10 86.97
N VAL A 30 -112.74 -100.88 86.67
CA VAL A 30 -111.31 -100.61 86.56
C VAL A 30 -110.70 -100.92 87.91
N TYR A 31 -109.97 -102.02 87.90
CA TYR A 31 -109.39 -102.64 89.08
C TYR A 31 -108.30 -101.68 89.55
N PHE A 32 -108.27 -101.33 90.84
CA PHE A 32 -107.34 -100.31 91.38
C PHE A 32 -105.87 -100.42 90.87
N PRO A 33 -105.31 -101.63 90.63
CA PRO A 33 -104.02 -101.82 89.95
C PRO A 33 -103.90 -101.28 88.51
N GLU A 34 -104.95 -101.26 87.68
CA GLU A 34 -104.89 -100.76 86.29
C GLU A 34 -104.68 -99.25 86.23
N ALA A 35 -105.43 -98.47 87.02
CA ALA A 35 -105.22 -97.01 87.11
C ALA A 35 -103.84 -96.64 87.68
N LEU A 36 -103.29 -97.50 88.54
CA LEU A 36 -101.95 -97.34 89.10
C LEU A 36 -100.85 -97.69 88.06
N LEU A 37 -101.12 -98.65 87.19
CA LEU A 37 -100.30 -98.97 86.00
C LEU A 37 -100.34 -97.83 84.98
N GLU A 38 -101.51 -97.27 84.68
CA GLU A 38 -101.67 -96.14 83.74
C GLU A 38 -100.89 -94.90 84.22
N TYR A 39 -100.96 -94.58 85.51
CA TYR A 39 -100.16 -93.49 86.11
C TYR A 39 -98.65 -93.79 86.10
N GLN A 40 -98.24 -95.05 86.31
CA GLN A 40 -96.84 -95.44 86.15
C GLN A 40 -96.36 -95.34 84.69
N ILE A 41 -97.21 -95.71 83.72
CA ILE A 41 -96.95 -95.55 82.29
C ILE A 41 -96.80 -94.06 81.96
N GLN A 42 -97.73 -93.20 82.39
CA GLN A 42 -97.65 -91.77 82.15
C GLN A 42 -96.37 -91.13 82.71
N ILE A 43 -95.95 -91.48 83.94
CA ILE A 43 -94.65 -91.04 84.49
C ILE A 43 -93.48 -91.51 83.62
N LYS A 44 -93.53 -92.74 83.09
CA LYS A 44 -92.47 -93.25 82.20
C LYS A 44 -92.50 -92.57 80.84
N GLU A 45 -93.66 -92.24 80.30
CA GLU A 45 -93.83 -91.50 79.04
C GLU A 45 -93.33 -90.06 79.19
N GLU A 46 -93.65 -89.36 80.29
CA GLU A 46 -93.13 -88.02 80.59
C GLU A 46 -91.59 -88.04 80.70
N ILE A 47 -91.01 -89.03 81.39
CA ILE A 47 -89.54 -89.23 81.44
C ILE A 47 -88.96 -89.55 80.05
N ILE A 48 -89.65 -90.33 79.22
CA ILE A 48 -89.20 -90.64 77.85
C ILE A 48 -89.25 -89.37 76.97
N ASP A 49 -90.28 -88.53 77.11
CA ASP A 49 -90.39 -87.27 76.36
C ASP A 49 -89.34 -86.24 76.81
N GLU A 50 -89.03 -86.16 78.10
CA GLU A 50 -87.90 -85.37 78.62
C GLU A 50 -86.56 -85.86 78.03
N LEU A 51 -86.31 -87.18 78.03
CA LEU A 51 -85.10 -87.76 77.44
C LEU A 51 -85.04 -87.58 75.91
N LEU A 52 -86.17 -87.67 75.20
CA LEU A 52 -86.25 -87.41 73.76
C LEU A 52 -86.05 -85.94 73.43
N PHE A 53 -86.49 -85.02 74.29
CA PHE A 53 -86.19 -83.60 74.17
C PHE A 53 -84.71 -83.31 74.44
N GLU A 54 -84.12 -83.96 75.45
CA GLU A 54 -82.69 -83.85 75.74
C GLU A 54 -81.83 -84.40 74.58
N ILE A 55 -82.17 -85.57 74.03
CA ILE A 55 -81.52 -86.13 72.83
C ILE A 55 -81.58 -85.14 71.66
N LYS A 56 -82.76 -84.59 71.33
CA LYS A 56 -82.90 -83.60 70.25
C LYS A 56 -82.09 -82.33 70.50
N ASN A 57 -82.00 -81.88 71.76
CA ASN A 57 -81.18 -80.73 72.14
C ASN A 57 -79.68 -81.04 72.02
N LEU A 58 -79.25 -82.24 72.40
CA LEU A 58 -77.87 -82.71 72.24
C LEU A 58 -77.49 -82.91 70.76
N GLU A 59 -78.39 -83.44 69.92
CA GLU A 59 -78.21 -83.51 68.46
C GLU A 59 -78.03 -82.10 67.86
N ALA A 60 -78.93 -81.17 68.20
CA ALA A 60 -78.83 -79.78 67.75
C ALA A 60 -77.55 -79.07 68.24
N GLN A 61 -77.06 -79.38 69.44
CA GLN A 61 -75.77 -78.89 69.93
C GLN A 61 -74.59 -79.53 69.20
N ASN A 62 -74.65 -80.84 68.93
CA ASN A 62 -73.62 -81.56 68.19
C ASN A 62 -73.50 -81.02 66.75
N ASP A 63 -74.62 -80.77 66.07
CA ASP A 63 -74.61 -80.21 64.72
C ASP A 63 -74.08 -78.76 64.69
N ARG A 64 -74.47 -77.90 65.64
CA ARG A 64 -73.83 -76.57 65.81
C ARG A 64 -72.32 -76.68 66.04
N ASN A 65 -71.86 -77.66 66.81
CA ASN A 65 -70.44 -77.91 67.05
C ASN A 65 -69.73 -78.43 65.79
N LYS A 66 -70.37 -79.26 64.96
CA LYS A 66 -69.86 -79.70 63.65
C LYS A 66 -69.73 -78.52 62.69
N GLU A 67 -70.76 -77.68 62.57
CA GLU A 67 -70.74 -76.46 61.73
C GLU A 67 -69.62 -75.51 62.16
N ARG A 68 -69.50 -75.22 63.46
CA ARG A 68 -68.42 -74.37 64.00
C ARG A 68 -67.04 -74.96 63.71
N ASN A 69 -66.86 -76.28 63.84
CA ASN A 69 -65.60 -76.95 63.52
C ASN A 69 -65.30 -76.94 62.01
N GLN A 70 -66.32 -77.00 61.14
CA GLN A 70 -66.15 -76.84 59.70
C GLN A 70 -65.77 -75.40 59.33
N GLN A 71 -66.42 -74.39 59.92
CA GLN A 71 -66.07 -72.98 59.75
C GLN A 71 -64.62 -72.73 60.18
N LEU A 72 -64.21 -73.19 61.38
CA LEU A 72 -62.84 -73.05 61.87
C LEU A 72 -61.81 -73.74 60.94
N LYS A 73 -62.13 -74.92 60.39
CA LYS A 73 -61.26 -75.58 59.39
C LYS A 73 -61.20 -74.81 58.07
N ASN A 74 -62.29 -74.20 57.64
CA ASN A 74 -62.32 -73.38 56.42
C ASN A 74 -61.51 -72.08 56.62
N GLU A 75 -61.64 -71.44 57.77
CA GLU A 75 -60.82 -70.29 58.19
C GLU A 75 -59.34 -70.67 58.25
N GLN A 76 -58.96 -71.73 58.98
CA GLN A 76 -57.59 -72.23 59.06
C GLN A 76 -57.00 -72.55 57.68
N THR A 77 -57.73 -73.28 56.83
CA THR A 77 -57.25 -73.57 55.46
C THR A 77 -57.19 -72.32 54.58
N SER A 78 -58.00 -71.28 54.83
CA SER A 78 -57.89 -69.99 54.15
C SER A 78 -56.64 -69.22 54.59
N HIS A 79 -56.34 -69.19 55.90
CA HIS A 79 -55.13 -68.57 56.44
C HIS A 79 -53.85 -69.28 55.96
N ILE A 80 -53.84 -70.61 55.95
CA ILE A 80 -52.73 -71.40 55.39
C ILE A 80 -52.53 -71.07 53.90
N ARG A 81 -53.61 -70.98 53.12
CA ARG A 81 -53.53 -70.60 51.69
C ARG A 81 -53.01 -69.17 51.50
N ALA A 82 -53.43 -68.21 52.32
CA ALA A 82 -52.94 -66.83 52.28
C ALA A 82 -51.44 -66.73 52.65
N LEU A 83 -51.00 -67.45 53.69
CA LEU A 83 -49.59 -67.53 54.09
C LEU A 83 -48.72 -68.14 52.99
N LEU A 84 -49.17 -69.23 52.36
CA LEU A 84 -48.46 -69.85 51.23
C LEU A 84 -48.38 -68.94 50.00
N ALA A 85 -49.40 -68.11 49.74
CA ALA A 85 -49.36 -67.12 48.68
C ALA A 85 -48.34 -66.00 48.98
N ALA A 86 -48.37 -65.45 50.19
CA ALA A 86 -47.43 -64.40 50.63
C ALA A 86 -45.97 -64.90 50.64
N LEU A 87 -45.72 -66.14 51.04
CA LEU A 87 -44.38 -66.75 50.97
C LEU A 87 -43.88 -66.89 49.54
N LYS A 88 -44.74 -67.31 48.59
CA LYS A 88 -44.38 -67.38 47.16
C LYS A 88 -44.13 -66.01 46.56
N GLU A 89 -44.92 -65.00 46.92
CA GLU A 89 -44.71 -63.62 46.46
C GLU A 89 -43.38 -63.05 46.99
N GLN A 90 -43.00 -63.36 48.24
CA GLN A 90 -41.69 -63.03 48.77
C GLN A 90 -40.55 -63.80 48.07
N GLU A 91 -40.72 -65.09 47.80
CA GLU A 91 -39.75 -65.92 47.08
C GLU A 91 -39.53 -65.40 45.64
N GLU A 92 -40.62 -65.07 44.92
CA GLU A 92 -40.54 -64.44 43.61
C GLU A 92 -39.93 -63.03 43.66
N ALA A 93 -40.23 -62.23 44.68
CA ALA A 93 -39.64 -60.91 44.85
C ALA A 93 -38.12 -61.02 45.08
N LEU A 94 -37.68 -61.95 45.94
CA LEU A 94 -36.27 -62.25 46.18
C LEU A 94 -35.57 -62.81 44.94
N ALA A 95 -36.23 -63.65 44.15
CA ALA A 95 -35.71 -64.14 42.87
C ALA A 95 -35.60 -63.06 41.79
N LYS A 96 -36.39 -61.97 41.89
CA LYS A 96 -36.32 -60.77 41.04
C LYS A 96 -35.30 -59.75 41.53
N VAL A 97 -34.77 -59.87 42.76
CA VAL A 97 -33.63 -59.08 43.20
C VAL A 97 -32.39 -59.61 42.46
N GLU A 98 -31.92 -58.84 41.49
CA GLU A 98 -30.69 -59.12 40.76
C GLU A 98 -29.54 -59.27 41.76
N VAL A 99 -29.03 -60.51 41.90
CA VAL A 99 -27.97 -60.84 42.84
C VAL A 99 -26.67 -60.28 42.29
N VAL A 100 -26.39 -59.02 42.61
CA VAL A 100 -25.13 -58.34 42.27
C VAL A 100 -23.98 -59.19 42.80
N THR A 101 -23.26 -59.86 41.89
CA THR A 101 -22.19 -60.75 42.31
C THR A 101 -20.96 -59.91 42.71
N ARG A 102 -20.08 -60.53 43.49
CA ARG A 102 -18.78 -59.92 43.81
C ARG A 102 -18.01 -59.55 42.52
N ASP A 103 -18.11 -60.36 41.48
CA ASP A 103 -17.41 -60.18 40.22
C ASP A 103 -17.93 -58.95 39.45
N ASP A 104 -19.24 -58.67 39.51
CA ASP A 104 -19.84 -57.46 38.92
C ASP A 104 -19.35 -56.20 39.63
N VAL A 105 -19.28 -56.22 40.97
CA VAL A 105 -18.72 -55.10 41.76
C VAL A 105 -17.23 -54.92 41.46
N GLU A 106 -16.46 -56.00 41.41
CA GLU A 106 -15.05 -55.93 41.05
C GLU A 106 -14.83 -55.40 39.63
N LYS A 107 -15.69 -55.77 38.66
CA LYS A 107 -15.64 -55.27 37.30
C LYS A 107 -15.98 -53.78 37.23
N ALA A 108 -17.09 -53.35 37.85
CA ALA A 108 -17.47 -51.94 37.92
C ALA A 108 -16.42 -51.09 38.64
N MET A 109 -15.75 -51.62 39.68
CA MET A 109 -14.60 -50.97 40.29
C MET A 109 -13.41 -50.87 39.33
N LYS A 110 -13.03 -51.95 38.63
CA LYS A 110 -11.94 -51.94 37.63
C LYS A 110 -12.21 -50.91 36.52
N GLU A 111 -13.44 -50.84 36.02
CA GLU A 111 -13.87 -49.85 35.01
C GLU A 111 -13.80 -48.41 35.55
N LYS A 112 -14.31 -48.15 36.77
CA LYS A 112 -14.21 -46.83 37.41
C LYS A 112 -12.76 -46.41 37.68
N TRP A 113 -11.90 -47.34 38.12
CA TRP A 113 -10.48 -47.10 38.31
C TRP A 113 -9.76 -46.81 36.98
N GLN A 114 -10.14 -47.50 35.91
CA GLN A 114 -9.61 -47.23 34.57
C GLN A 114 -10.01 -45.84 34.09
N TYR A 115 -11.29 -45.49 34.20
CA TYR A 115 -11.81 -44.17 33.87
C TYR A 115 -11.07 -43.04 34.62
N VAL A 116 -10.87 -43.18 35.93
CA VAL A 116 -10.10 -42.20 36.73
C VAL A 116 -8.67 -42.07 36.22
N ARG A 117 -7.96 -43.18 35.94
CA ARG A 117 -6.60 -43.12 35.40
C ARG A 117 -6.51 -42.45 34.04
N ASP A 118 -7.50 -42.66 33.17
CA ASP A 118 -7.50 -42.06 31.84
C ASP A 118 -7.89 -40.57 31.88
N GLN A 119 -8.77 -40.15 32.80
CA GLN A 119 -9.00 -38.74 33.12
C GLN A 119 -7.75 -38.06 33.72
N GLU A 120 -7.02 -38.73 34.62
CA GLU A 120 -5.76 -38.21 35.17
C GLU A 120 -4.69 -38.01 34.10
N LYS A 121 -4.59 -38.90 33.10
CA LYS A 121 -3.70 -38.72 31.94
C LYS A 121 -4.12 -37.50 31.13
N LEU A 122 -5.39 -37.41 30.76
CA LEU A 122 -5.93 -36.28 30.00
C LEU A 122 -5.66 -34.93 30.71
N ILE A 123 -5.86 -34.87 32.03
CA ILE A 123 -5.56 -33.67 32.83
C ILE A 123 -4.05 -33.35 32.83
N LYS A 124 -3.16 -34.35 32.87
CA LYS A 124 -1.70 -34.15 32.77
C LYS A 124 -1.32 -33.64 31.37
N ASP A 125 -1.87 -34.24 30.32
CA ASP A 125 -1.58 -33.86 28.93
C ASP A 125 -2.04 -32.42 28.65
N MET A 126 -3.25 -32.05 29.09
CA MET A 126 -3.73 -30.65 29.01
C MET A 126 -2.83 -29.68 29.79
N ARG A 127 -2.38 -30.04 31.00
CA ARG A 127 -1.45 -29.20 31.78
C ARG A 127 -0.11 -29.01 31.07
N CYS A 128 0.43 -30.05 30.44
CA CYS A 128 1.65 -29.94 29.64
C CYS A 128 1.44 -29.03 28.41
N GLN A 129 0.29 -29.10 27.74
CA GLN A 129 -0.04 -28.19 26.63
C GLN A 129 -0.19 -26.74 27.09
N ILE A 130 -0.87 -26.50 28.22
CA ILE A 130 -1.01 -25.17 28.83
C ILE A 130 0.37 -24.59 29.14
N HIS A 131 1.22 -25.32 29.86
CA HIS A 131 2.58 -24.86 30.19
C HIS A 131 3.44 -24.56 28.94
N TYR A 132 3.32 -25.37 27.89
CA TYR A 132 4.01 -25.13 26.61
C TYR A 132 3.54 -23.84 25.92
N LEU A 133 2.23 -23.57 25.96
CA LEU A 133 1.65 -22.34 25.41
C LEU A 133 2.00 -21.12 26.27
N GLU A 134 1.98 -21.23 27.60
CA GLU A 134 2.42 -20.19 28.53
C GLU A 134 3.89 -19.81 28.28
N GLN A 135 4.77 -20.79 28.12
CA GLN A 135 6.19 -20.56 27.81
C GLN A 135 6.37 -19.83 26.46
N LYS A 136 5.61 -20.21 25.43
CA LYS A 136 5.59 -19.49 24.14
C LYS A 136 5.05 -18.07 24.26
N LEU A 137 4.02 -17.88 25.09
CA LEU A 137 3.41 -16.56 25.32
C LEU A 137 4.41 -15.63 25.99
N VAL A 138 5.15 -16.09 27.00
CA VAL A 138 6.24 -15.32 27.63
C VAL A 138 7.34 -14.97 26.63
N GLN A 139 7.75 -15.89 25.75
CA GLN A 139 8.72 -15.59 24.68
C GLN A 139 8.20 -14.50 23.73
N LYS A 140 6.93 -14.60 23.31
CA LYS A 140 6.31 -13.60 22.43
C LYS A 140 6.08 -12.25 23.12
N GLN A 141 5.81 -12.24 24.42
CA GLN A 141 5.75 -11.00 25.19
C GLN A 141 7.11 -10.31 25.23
N ALA A 142 8.20 -11.05 25.47
CA ALA A 142 9.55 -10.49 25.46
C ALA A 142 9.95 -9.92 24.08
N GLU A 143 9.52 -10.56 22.97
CA GLU A 143 9.67 -9.99 21.62
C GLU A 143 8.88 -8.67 21.46
N VAL A 144 7.63 -8.63 21.91
CA VAL A 144 6.79 -7.41 21.87
C VAL A 144 7.41 -6.28 22.69
N ASP A 145 7.87 -6.58 23.91
CA ASP A 145 8.50 -5.61 24.80
C ASP A 145 9.80 -5.05 24.18
N TYR A 146 10.60 -5.91 23.53
CA TYR A 146 11.78 -5.49 22.76
C TYR A 146 11.42 -4.55 21.60
N TRP A 147 10.45 -4.92 20.76
CA TRP A 147 10.04 -4.07 19.63
C TRP A 147 9.42 -2.76 20.08
N GLN A 148 8.72 -2.74 21.21
CA GLN A 148 8.16 -1.54 21.81
C GLN A 148 9.25 -0.64 22.39
N ALA A 149 10.27 -1.20 23.04
CA ALA A 149 11.45 -0.46 23.49
C ALA A 149 12.23 0.13 22.30
N TYR A 150 12.44 -0.66 21.24
CA TYR A 150 13.06 -0.19 20.01
C TYR A 150 12.26 0.94 19.36
N LYS A 151 10.95 0.79 19.18
CA LYS A 151 10.08 1.82 18.61
C LYS A 151 10.14 3.14 19.40
N ASN A 152 10.18 3.07 20.72
CA ASN A 152 10.14 4.25 21.59
C ASN A 152 11.50 4.96 21.73
N VAL A 153 12.61 4.23 21.68
CA VAL A 153 13.96 4.75 21.96
C VAL A 153 14.92 4.49 20.79
N GLY A 154 15.18 3.22 20.47
CA GLY A 154 16.17 2.84 19.46
C GLY A 154 15.89 3.41 18.07
N SER A 155 14.61 3.54 17.68
CA SER A 155 14.21 4.16 16.42
C SER A 155 14.55 5.66 16.37
N ALA A 156 14.49 6.36 17.50
CA ALA A 156 14.84 7.78 17.58
C ALA A 156 16.37 7.98 17.65
N GLU A 157 17.10 7.05 18.26
CA GLU A 157 18.57 7.03 18.26
C GLU A 157 19.12 6.73 16.87
N HIS A 158 18.59 5.70 16.19
CA HIS A 158 18.96 5.36 14.82
C HIS A 158 18.58 6.48 13.84
N ALA A 159 17.41 7.10 13.99
CA ALA A 159 17.03 8.25 13.15
C ALA A 159 18.01 9.42 13.27
N LYS A 160 18.44 9.77 14.49
CA LYS A 160 19.49 10.79 14.71
C LYS A 160 20.83 10.39 14.12
N GLN A 161 21.21 9.11 14.22
CA GLN A 161 22.45 8.62 13.63
C GLN A 161 22.43 8.70 12.10
N ILE A 162 21.29 8.37 11.47
CA ILE A 162 21.07 8.54 10.03
C ILE A 162 21.15 10.03 9.66
N GLU A 163 20.43 10.91 10.38
CA GLU A 163 20.44 12.35 10.15
C GLU A 163 21.86 12.95 10.23
N CYS A 164 22.67 12.56 11.23
CA CYS A 164 24.06 12.98 11.33
C CYS A 164 24.91 12.52 10.13
N LEU A 165 24.74 11.27 9.69
CA LEU A 165 25.46 10.73 8.54
C LEU A 165 25.03 11.39 7.22
N GLU A 166 23.74 11.70 7.05
CA GLU A 166 23.22 12.46 5.91
C GLU A 166 23.78 13.88 5.87
N GLN A 167 23.86 14.57 7.03
CA GLN A 167 24.49 15.88 7.15
C GLN A 167 25.98 15.83 6.82
N ASP A 168 26.71 14.80 7.26
CA ASP A 168 28.14 14.67 6.95
C ASP A 168 28.39 14.31 5.48
N ILE A 169 27.54 13.48 4.87
CA ILE A 169 27.54 13.24 3.41
C ILE A 169 27.27 14.54 2.64
N GLN A 170 26.36 15.38 3.12
CA GLN A 170 26.02 16.65 2.47
C GLN A 170 27.20 17.65 2.54
N LYS A 171 27.83 17.80 3.71
CA LYS A 171 29.06 18.63 3.85
C LYS A 171 30.18 18.14 2.93
N LEU A 172 30.40 16.83 2.86
CA LEU A 172 31.43 16.27 1.97
C LEU A 172 31.16 16.53 0.49
N LYS A 173 29.89 16.65 0.07
CA LYS A 173 29.55 17.08 -1.30
C LYS A 173 29.86 18.56 -1.50
N GLU A 174 29.45 19.41 -0.56
CA GLU A 174 29.73 20.85 -0.57
C GLU A 174 31.24 21.13 -0.62
N ASP A 175 32.03 20.48 0.24
CA ASP A 175 33.51 20.53 0.24
C ASP A 175 34.11 20.10 -1.11
N LEU A 176 33.55 19.06 -1.75
CA LEU A 176 34.01 18.58 -3.06
C LEU A 176 33.63 19.53 -4.20
N GLU A 177 32.45 20.15 -4.15
CA GLU A 177 32.01 21.19 -5.09
C GLU A 177 32.88 22.45 -4.97
N GLU A 178 33.12 22.93 -3.75
CA GLU A 178 34.04 24.06 -3.48
C GLU A 178 35.47 23.77 -3.96
N MET A 179 35.99 22.56 -3.69
CA MET A 179 37.31 22.14 -4.15
C MET A 179 37.38 22.06 -5.69
N THR A 180 36.33 21.56 -6.33
CA THR A 180 36.23 21.46 -7.80
C THR A 180 36.20 22.85 -8.44
N GLU A 181 35.41 23.77 -7.90
CA GLU A 181 35.36 25.16 -8.34
C GLU A 181 36.69 25.89 -8.11
N PHE A 182 37.35 25.67 -6.98
CA PHE A 182 38.70 26.20 -6.74
C PHE A 182 39.70 25.72 -7.80
N PHE A 183 39.73 24.43 -8.12
CA PHE A 183 40.59 23.90 -9.17
C PHE A 183 40.22 24.41 -10.57
N ARG A 184 38.91 24.54 -10.87
CA ARG A 184 38.42 25.11 -12.13
C ARG A 184 38.90 26.55 -12.33
N ILE A 185 38.77 27.38 -11.29
CA ILE A 185 39.22 28.78 -11.29
C ILE A 185 40.75 28.84 -11.44
N SER A 186 41.50 28.08 -10.63
CA SER A 186 42.96 28.03 -10.69
C SER A 186 43.49 27.59 -12.08
N LEU A 187 42.82 26.62 -12.72
CA LEU A 187 43.14 26.19 -14.07
C LEU A 187 42.87 27.28 -15.11
N GLU A 188 41.71 27.94 -15.05
CA GLU A 188 41.39 29.02 -16.00
C GLU A 188 42.32 30.23 -15.82
N GLU A 189 42.64 30.63 -14.57
CA GLU A 189 43.61 31.71 -14.35
C GLU A 189 45.02 31.36 -14.85
N THR A 190 45.48 30.11 -14.71
CA THR A 190 46.81 29.69 -15.19
C THR A 190 46.85 29.59 -16.72
N LYS A 191 45.75 29.19 -17.35
CA LYS A 191 45.54 29.29 -18.80
C LYS A 191 45.56 30.75 -19.27
N GLU A 192 44.77 31.64 -18.67
CA GLU A 192 44.80 33.07 -19.01
C GLU A 192 46.17 33.74 -18.81
N ARG A 193 46.94 33.31 -17.78
CA ARG A 193 48.32 33.79 -17.58
C ARG A 193 49.22 33.33 -18.71
N THR A 194 49.10 32.06 -19.13
CA THR A 194 49.81 31.49 -20.28
C THR A 194 49.44 32.20 -21.58
N ASP A 195 48.16 32.39 -21.86
CA ASP A 195 47.66 33.06 -23.08
C ASP A 195 48.14 34.51 -23.15
N ARG A 196 48.06 35.27 -22.04
CA ARG A 196 48.61 36.64 -21.96
C ARG A 196 50.12 36.68 -22.16
N TYR A 197 50.87 35.69 -21.65
CA TYR A 197 52.31 35.60 -21.86
C TYR A 197 52.64 35.26 -23.33
N MET A 198 51.95 34.29 -23.91
CA MET A 198 52.09 33.90 -25.32
C MET A 198 51.78 35.04 -26.27
N LEU A 199 50.71 35.80 -26.01
CA LEU A 199 50.31 36.96 -26.81
C LEU A 199 51.39 38.04 -26.78
N LYS A 200 51.92 38.40 -25.60
CA LYS A 200 53.07 39.34 -25.48
C LYS A 200 54.32 38.83 -26.20
N GLN A 201 54.63 37.54 -26.09
CA GLN A 201 55.75 36.94 -26.82
C GLN A 201 55.53 36.95 -28.35
N MET A 202 54.29 36.83 -28.82
CA MET A 202 53.93 36.95 -30.22
C MET A 202 54.09 38.40 -30.71
N GLU A 203 53.64 39.38 -29.93
CA GLU A 203 53.78 40.82 -30.22
C GLU A 203 55.24 41.23 -30.30
N LEU A 204 56.05 40.92 -29.28
CA LEU A 204 57.50 41.19 -29.29
C LEU A 204 58.21 40.56 -30.50
N LYS A 205 57.80 39.35 -30.92
CA LYS A 205 58.34 38.71 -32.14
C LYS A 205 57.88 39.38 -33.43
N LYS A 206 56.64 39.89 -33.50
CA LYS A 206 56.16 40.70 -34.62
C LYS A 206 56.94 42.01 -34.71
N GLU A 207 57.10 42.72 -33.60
CA GLU A 207 57.86 43.98 -33.52
C GLU A 207 59.32 43.77 -33.91
N TRP A 208 59.99 42.75 -33.35
CA TRP A 208 61.37 42.40 -33.71
C TRP A 208 61.52 42.04 -35.19
N ALA A 209 60.56 41.31 -35.77
CA ALA A 209 60.55 40.99 -37.19
C ALA A 209 60.34 42.24 -38.06
N LEU A 210 59.45 43.15 -37.65
CA LEU A 210 59.21 44.44 -38.32
C LEU A 210 60.44 45.35 -38.25
N GLU A 211 61.05 45.52 -37.07
CA GLU A 211 62.29 46.30 -36.93
C GLU A 211 63.42 45.76 -37.81
N ASN A 212 63.61 44.44 -37.82
CA ASN A 212 64.66 43.83 -38.63
C ASN A 212 64.36 43.92 -40.13
N ALA A 213 63.10 43.78 -40.54
CA ALA A 213 62.69 44.08 -41.90
C ALA A 213 63.04 45.53 -42.27
N VAL A 214 62.64 46.51 -41.44
CA VAL A 214 62.92 47.95 -41.64
C VAL A 214 64.43 48.25 -41.72
N LYS A 215 65.26 47.62 -40.88
CA LYS A 215 66.74 47.73 -40.95
C LYS A 215 67.32 47.23 -42.28
N HIS A 216 66.59 46.37 -43.01
CA HIS A 216 66.98 45.78 -44.30
C HIS A 216 66.23 46.35 -45.52
N ILE A 217 65.33 47.34 -45.35
CA ILE A 217 64.74 48.09 -46.46
C ILE A 217 65.80 49.02 -47.08
N ASP A 218 65.75 49.22 -48.41
CA ASP A 218 66.68 50.16 -49.06
C ASP A 218 66.32 51.65 -48.83
N LYS A 219 67.33 52.52 -48.87
CA LYS A 219 67.22 53.98 -48.63
C LYS A 219 66.23 54.70 -49.55
N THR A 220 65.94 54.15 -50.72
CA THR A 220 64.93 54.71 -51.64
C THR A 220 63.53 54.38 -51.14
N SER A 221 63.26 53.11 -50.82
CA SER A 221 61.97 52.69 -50.27
C SER A 221 61.68 53.26 -48.88
N CYS A 222 62.70 53.50 -48.04
CA CYS A 222 62.51 54.25 -46.79
C CYS A 222 62.11 55.73 -47.00
N ARG A 223 62.40 56.33 -48.17
CA ARG A 223 61.93 57.68 -48.52
C ARG A 223 60.50 57.62 -49.07
N GLU A 224 60.24 56.71 -50.00
CA GLU A 224 58.89 56.45 -50.55
C GLU A 224 57.85 56.21 -49.44
N ILE A 225 58.19 55.43 -48.41
CA ILE A 225 57.30 55.18 -47.25
C ILE A 225 57.01 56.47 -46.48
N LYS A 226 58.03 57.28 -46.18
CA LYS A 226 57.86 58.55 -45.44
C LYS A 226 57.11 59.61 -46.24
N GLU A 227 57.36 59.68 -47.55
CA GLU A 227 56.64 60.55 -48.48
C GLU A 227 55.16 60.13 -48.57
N TYR A 228 54.87 58.81 -48.53
CA TYR A 228 53.51 58.30 -48.48
C TYR A 228 52.81 58.54 -47.12
N GLU A 229 53.52 58.39 -46.00
CA GLU A 229 53.02 58.74 -44.66
C GLU A 229 52.67 60.23 -44.57
N TRP A 230 53.59 61.10 -45.00
CA TRP A 230 53.35 62.55 -45.06
C TRP A 230 52.19 62.90 -46.00
N LEU A 231 52.13 62.30 -47.20
CA LEU A 231 51.02 62.52 -48.13
C LEU A 231 49.68 62.04 -47.56
N LYS A 232 49.68 60.98 -46.74
CA LYS A 232 48.47 60.47 -46.07
C LYS A 232 47.99 61.43 -44.97
N GLU A 233 48.90 62.02 -44.20
CA GLU A 233 48.57 63.08 -43.23
C GLU A 233 48.05 64.33 -43.93
N GLU A 234 48.72 64.78 -45.00
CA GLU A 234 48.33 65.92 -45.83
C GLU A 234 46.93 65.71 -46.46
N VAL A 235 46.66 64.53 -47.03
CA VAL A 235 45.33 64.16 -47.56
C VAL A 235 44.27 64.10 -46.45
N ALA A 236 44.62 63.70 -45.23
CA ALA A 236 43.70 63.77 -44.10
C ALA A 236 43.42 65.22 -43.68
N GLY A 237 44.42 66.11 -43.78
CA GLY A 237 44.29 67.56 -43.64
C GLY A 237 43.30 68.14 -44.65
N TYR A 238 43.55 67.98 -45.95
CA TYR A 238 42.66 68.50 -46.99
C TYR A 238 41.24 67.93 -46.90
N LYS A 239 41.07 66.66 -46.55
CA LYS A 239 39.72 66.09 -46.31
C LYS A 239 38.96 66.81 -45.20
N LYS A 240 39.66 67.21 -44.14
CA LYS A 240 39.08 67.99 -43.06
C LYS A 240 38.74 69.41 -43.52
N GLU A 241 39.65 70.09 -44.20
CA GLU A 241 39.41 71.44 -44.73
C GLU A 241 38.23 71.49 -45.71
N VAL A 242 38.09 70.48 -46.59
CA VAL A 242 36.92 70.33 -47.46
C VAL A 242 35.64 70.14 -46.65
N SER A 243 35.65 69.27 -45.62
CA SER A 243 34.49 69.07 -44.74
C SER A 243 34.09 70.35 -44.00
N ASP A 244 35.07 71.12 -43.50
CA ASP A 244 34.85 72.40 -42.81
C ASP A 244 34.31 73.47 -43.79
N LEU A 245 34.77 73.47 -45.04
CA LEU A 245 34.28 74.38 -46.09
C LEU A 245 32.87 74.02 -46.56
N GLU A 246 32.57 72.73 -46.78
CA GLU A 246 31.23 72.23 -47.11
C GLU A 246 30.22 72.61 -46.02
N ALA A 247 30.59 72.48 -44.74
CA ALA A 247 29.77 72.95 -43.63
C ALA A 247 29.52 74.47 -43.69
N SER A 248 30.54 75.27 -43.99
CA SER A 248 30.39 76.73 -44.14
C SER A 248 29.53 77.12 -45.35
N VAL A 249 29.63 76.41 -46.47
CA VAL A 249 28.77 76.62 -47.64
C VAL A 249 27.32 76.29 -47.29
N HIS A 250 27.06 75.17 -46.61
CA HIS A 250 25.71 74.80 -46.20
C HIS A 250 25.07 75.80 -45.22
N GLU A 251 25.83 76.44 -44.33
CA GLU A 251 25.29 77.55 -43.51
C GLU A 251 24.96 78.79 -44.36
N LEU A 252 25.83 79.17 -45.31
CA LEU A 252 25.54 80.27 -46.25
C LEU A 252 24.33 79.97 -47.15
N GLU A 253 24.14 78.73 -47.58
CA GLU A 253 22.95 78.28 -48.32
C GLU A 253 21.68 78.40 -47.47
N LYS A 254 21.71 77.96 -46.20
CA LYS A 254 20.60 78.13 -45.25
C LYS A 254 20.27 79.60 -45.04
N GLU A 255 21.26 80.46 -44.83
CA GLU A 255 21.08 81.91 -44.67
C GLU A 255 20.49 82.55 -45.93
N ASN A 256 20.99 82.19 -47.11
CA ASN A 256 20.50 82.71 -48.39
C ASN A 256 19.05 82.28 -48.65
N ILE A 257 18.71 81.00 -48.43
CA ILE A 257 17.33 80.50 -48.51
C ILE A 257 16.43 81.24 -47.50
N TYR A 258 16.88 81.47 -46.27
CA TYR A 258 16.15 82.27 -45.28
C TYR A 258 15.91 83.71 -45.74
N LEU A 259 16.93 84.38 -46.29
CA LEU A 259 16.82 85.75 -46.81
C LEU A 259 15.90 85.82 -48.04
N ILE A 260 15.99 84.87 -48.97
CA ILE A 260 15.10 84.75 -50.13
C ILE A 260 13.66 84.55 -49.68
N ASN A 261 13.41 83.64 -48.73
CA ASN A 261 12.08 83.44 -48.16
C ASN A 261 11.53 84.72 -47.51
N LYS A 262 12.36 85.45 -46.75
CA LYS A 262 11.98 86.73 -46.12
C LYS A 262 11.70 87.84 -47.13
N LEU A 263 12.44 87.89 -48.24
CA LEU A 263 12.16 88.79 -49.37
C LEU A 263 10.86 88.41 -50.09
N PHE A 264 10.63 87.11 -50.31
CA PHE A 264 9.41 86.58 -50.91
C PHE A 264 8.18 86.89 -50.04
N GLU A 265 8.26 86.69 -48.72
CA GLU A 265 7.20 87.05 -47.77
C GLU A 265 6.92 88.55 -47.76
N ARG A 266 7.94 89.41 -47.73
CA ARG A 266 7.74 90.87 -47.84
C ARG A 266 7.09 91.24 -49.17
N ARG A 267 7.55 90.67 -50.29
CA ARG A 267 6.95 90.89 -51.62
C ARG A 267 5.48 90.44 -51.65
N MET A 268 5.16 89.30 -51.04
CA MET A 268 3.79 88.77 -50.91
C MET A 268 2.91 89.71 -50.07
N GLN A 269 3.43 90.25 -48.95
CA GLN A 269 2.73 91.23 -48.12
C GLN A 269 2.41 92.52 -48.89
N PHE A 270 3.36 93.04 -49.69
CA PHE A 270 3.13 94.22 -50.53
C PHE A 270 2.10 93.96 -51.64
N LEU A 271 2.09 92.77 -52.24
CA LEU A 271 1.14 92.39 -53.29
C LEU A 271 -0.28 92.14 -52.78
N LYS A 272 -0.48 91.86 -51.47
CA LYS A 272 -1.79 91.50 -50.86
C LYS A 272 -2.54 90.35 -51.56
N VAL A 273 -1.83 89.49 -52.30
CA VAL A 273 -2.41 88.34 -53.01
C VAL A 273 -2.38 87.10 -52.10
N PRO A 274 -3.52 86.40 -51.85
CA PRO A 274 -3.52 85.16 -51.09
C PRO A 274 -2.65 84.07 -51.72
N ARG A 275 -1.77 83.44 -50.92
CA ARG A 275 -0.77 82.42 -51.33
C ARG A 275 -1.33 81.26 -52.17
N LYS A 276 -2.64 80.97 -52.08
CA LYS A 276 -3.35 79.95 -52.86
C LYS A 276 -3.38 80.25 -54.37
N LEU A 277 -3.44 81.53 -54.78
CA LEU A 277 -3.59 81.89 -56.20
C LEU A 277 -2.33 81.59 -57.03
N PHE A 278 -1.14 81.60 -56.42
CA PHE A 278 0.10 81.28 -57.12
C PHE A 278 0.27 79.78 -57.40
N LEU A 279 -0.21 78.89 -56.52
CA LEU A 279 -0.20 77.45 -56.79
C LEU A 279 -1.15 77.06 -57.93
N THR A 280 -2.25 77.81 -58.13
CA THR A 280 -3.24 77.51 -59.18
C THR A 280 -2.88 78.10 -60.55
N GLN A 281 -2.05 79.14 -60.61
CA GLN A 281 -1.57 79.71 -61.88
C GLN A 281 -0.23 79.12 -62.37
N GLY A 282 0.53 78.46 -61.48
CA GLY A 282 1.74 77.71 -61.84
C GLY A 282 1.51 76.26 -62.30
N ALA A 283 0.28 75.75 -62.16
CA ALA A 283 -0.09 74.36 -62.49
C ALA A 283 -1.44 74.30 -63.20
N GLY A 284 -1.55 74.97 -64.36
CA GLY A 284 -2.70 74.85 -65.24
C GLY A 284 -2.71 73.51 -65.95
N LEU A 285 -3.73 72.69 -65.70
CA LEU A 285 -3.89 71.38 -66.33
C LEU A 285 -5.31 71.22 -66.90
N GLN A 286 -5.43 71.18 -68.22
CA GLN A 286 -6.46 70.39 -68.88
C GLN A 286 -5.94 69.84 -70.21
N MET A 287 -6.33 68.60 -70.51
CA MET A 287 -5.66 67.68 -71.43
C MET A 287 -6.13 67.77 -72.89
N LEU A 288 -5.35 67.10 -73.76
CA LEU A 288 -5.76 66.26 -74.91
C LEU A 288 -5.46 66.80 -76.32
N GLY A 289 -4.83 65.99 -77.19
CA GLY A 289 -4.86 66.21 -78.66
C GLY A 289 -3.57 65.96 -79.47
N ASP A 290 -2.97 64.78 -79.32
CA ASP A 290 -2.10 64.02 -80.26
C ASP A 290 -1.57 64.66 -81.57
N GLN A 291 -0.26 64.53 -81.80
CA GLN A 291 0.23 63.78 -82.97
C GLN A 291 1.64 63.18 -82.74
N GLU A 292 1.81 61.92 -83.13
CA GLU A 292 3.00 61.07 -82.87
C GLU A 292 4.14 61.27 -83.87
N TYR A 293 5.39 61.05 -83.42
CA TYR A 293 6.47 60.33 -84.14
C TYR A 293 7.64 60.11 -83.14
N LEU A 294 7.59 59.09 -82.26
CA LEU A 294 8.10 57.72 -82.44
C LEU A 294 9.59 57.61 -82.80
N GLY A 295 10.41 57.05 -81.90
CA GLY A 295 11.76 56.55 -82.25
C GLY A 295 12.81 56.33 -81.15
N LEU A 296 12.65 55.27 -80.32
CA LEU A 296 13.73 54.50 -79.64
C LEU A 296 14.58 55.23 -78.55
N SER A 297 15.07 54.60 -77.47
CA SER A 297 14.93 53.21 -77.00
C SER A 297 14.89 53.17 -75.47
N GLU A 298 14.07 52.26 -74.96
CA GLU A 298 14.17 51.68 -73.61
C GLU A 298 15.31 50.64 -73.61
N VAL A 299 16.25 50.70 -72.65
CA VAL A 299 17.13 49.60 -72.24
C VAL A 299 17.53 49.81 -70.77
N GLU A 300 17.34 48.78 -69.95
CA GLU A 300 17.76 48.70 -68.55
C GLU A 300 19.28 48.49 -68.44
N ALA A 301 19.95 49.13 -67.46
CA ALA A 301 21.26 48.69 -66.98
C ALA A 301 21.54 49.19 -65.56
N GLU A 302 21.53 48.23 -64.63
CA GLU A 302 21.85 48.35 -63.21
C GLU A 302 23.26 48.89 -62.94
N SER A 303 23.46 49.55 -61.79
CA SER A 303 24.59 49.28 -60.87
C SER A 303 24.48 50.02 -59.52
N THR A 304 24.25 49.25 -58.45
CA THR A 304 24.67 49.45 -57.03
C THR A 304 24.33 50.76 -56.31
N SER A 305 23.50 50.83 -55.26
CA SER A 305 23.55 50.15 -53.92
C SER A 305 24.73 50.64 -53.04
N LEU A 306 24.62 50.88 -51.71
CA LEU A 306 23.71 50.39 -50.66
C LEU A 306 23.47 51.45 -49.55
N ILE A 307 22.24 51.56 -49.03
CA ILE A 307 21.93 51.90 -47.61
C ILE A 307 20.78 50.98 -47.16
N SER A 308 20.79 50.59 -45.88
CA SER A 308 19.75 49.82 -45.17
C SER A 308 19.73 48.30 -45.44
N GLU A 309 20.63 47.62 -44.74
CA GLU A 309 20.34 46.48 -43.86
C GLU A 309 18.99 45.76 -44.08
N MET A 310 19.05 44.58 -44.67
CA MET A 310 17.91 43.78 -45.10
C MET A 310 17.71 42.58 -44.16
N VAL A 311 16.56 42.56 -43.46
CA VAL A 311 15.99 41.34 -42.88
C VAL A 311 15.02 40.74 -43.89
N LEU A 312 15.24 39.49 -44.33
CA LEU A 312 14.14 38.61 -44.75
C LEU A 312 14.47 37.12 -44.53
N ASN A 313 13.48 36.41 -44.02
CA ASN A 313 13.47 34.96 -43.82
C ASN A 313 12.98 34.22 -45.08
N VAL A 314 13.45 32.97 -45.29
CA VAL A 314 12.75 31.88 -46.01
C VAL A 314 13.27 30.53 -45.44
N ASP A 315 12.55 29.41 -45.46
CA ASP A 315 11.28 29.03 -44.79
C ASP A 315 11.15 27.47 -44.87
N HIS A 316 10.09 26.89 -44.29
CA HIS A 316 9.65 25.49 -44.34
C HIS A 316 10.46 24.50 -43.46
N LYS A 317 9.83 23.64 -42.65
CA LYS A 317 8.46 23.07 -42.75
C LYS A 317 7.85 22.73 -41.40
N ASP A 318 6.55 22.92 -41.26
CA ASP A 318 5.75 22.55 -40.08
C ASP A 318 5.59 21.04 -39.86
N ARG A 319 5.33 20.66 -38.60
CA ARG A 319 4.10 19.91 -38.26
C ARG A 319 3.63 20.16 -36.82
N GLN A 320 2.34 20.47 -36.69
CA GLN A 320 1.64 20.72 -35.42
C GLN A 320 1.08 19.44 -34.77
N GLU A 321 0.84 19.51 -33.45
CA GLU A 321 -0.38 19.14 -32.69
C GLU A 321 0.02 19.09 -31.20
N ALA A 322 -0.48 19.86 -30.22
CA ALA A 322 -1.69 20.68 -30.01
C ALA A 322 -2.95 19.95 -29.48
N ALA A 323 -3.04 19.81 -28.14
CA ALA A 323 -4.26 19.77 -27.30
C ALA A 323 -3.78 20.00 -25.84
N GLU A 324 -4.23 21.01 -25.08
CA GLU A 324 -5.57 21.20 -24.47
C GLU A 324 -5.93 20.11 -23.42
N ASN A 325 -6.56 20.38 -22.26
CA ASN A 325 -6.78 21.61 -21.49
C ASN A 325 -7.29 21.23 -20.06
N LEU A 326 -7.11 22.14 -19.08
CA LEU A 326 -8.00 22.46 -17.92
C LEU A 326 -8.63 21.36 -17.01
N LEU A 327 -8.43 21.53 -15.69
CA LEU A 327 -9.38 21.38 -14.53
C LEU A 327 -10.17 20.04 -14.38
N ASP A 328 -10.50 19.49 -13.21
CA ASP A 328 -10.96 20.05 -11.95
C ASP A 328 -10.98 18.93 -10.85
N ASP A 329 -11.14 19.39 -9.62
CA ASP A 329 -11.46 18.70 -8.36
C ASP A 329 -12.19 17.33 -8.40
N SER A 330 -11.74 16.37 -7.58
CA SER A 330 -12.62 15.66 -6.61
C SER A 330 -11.89 14.62 -5.74
N PHE A 331 -12.47 14.41 -4.56
CA PHE A 331 -11.95 13.65 -3.42
C PHE A 331 -12.56 12.24 -3.37
N GLU A 332 -11.74 11.17 -3.47
CA GLU A 332 -12.18 9.81 -3.11
C GLU A 332 -11.29 9.16 -2.04
N VAL A 333 -11.94 8.75 -0.96
CA VAL A 333 -11.36 8.03 0.18
C VAL A 333 -11.33 6.54 -0.17
N ILE A 334 -10.14 6.01 -0.46
CA ILE A 334 -9.97 4.56 -0.60
C ILE A 334 -9.76 3.95 0.79
N GLN A 335 -10.83 3.36 1.34
CA GLN A 335 -10.74 2.47 2.49
C GLN A 335 -9.97 1.20 2.09
N MET A 336 -8.71 1.09 2.53
CA MET A 336 -7.95 -0.16 2.42
C MET A 336 -8.36 -1.11 3.54
N GLN A 337 -9.39 -1.89 3.26
CA GLN A 337 -9.77 -3.06 4.04
C GLN A 337 -8.61 -4.07 4.04
N THR A 338 -8.28 -4.59 5.21
CA THR A 338 -7.26 -5.63 5.39
C THR A 338 -7.65 -6.90 4.66
N ASP A 339 -6.79 -7.41 3.78
CA ASP A 339 -6.49 -8.84 3.63
C ASP A 339 -5.28 -9.08 2.69
N SER A 340 -4.48 -10.12 2.99
CA SER A 340 -3.36 -10.65 2.17
C SER A 340 -2.09 -9.77 1.95
N LEU A 341 -1.37 -9.47 3.05
CA LEU A 341 0.06 -9.13 2.96
C LEU A 341 0.87 -10.35 2.50
N GLY A 342 1.38 -10.35 1.26
CA GLY A 342 2.21 -11.47 0.78
C GLY A 342 3.02 -11.30 -0.51
N GLN A 343 2.63 -10.44 -1.47
CA GLN A 343 3.27 -10.44 -2.81
C GLN A 343 3.46 -9.06 -3.46
N ILE A 344 3.68 -7.98 -2.69
CA ILE A 344 3.98 -6.64 -3.25
C ILE A 344 5.15 -5.97 -2.50
N LEU A 345 6.37 -6.47 -2.73
CA LEU A 345 7.61 -5.72 -2.50
C LEU A 345 8.58 -5.98 -3.67
N PRO A 346 9.34 -4.98 -4.16
CA PRO A 346 10.27 -5.16 -5.29
C PRO A 346 11.44 -6.11 -4.96
N PRO A 347 12.00 -6.83 -5.96
CA PRO A 347 13.11 -7.79 -5.74
C PRO A 347 14.43 -7.22 -5.20
N ILE A 348 14.58 -5.89 -5.17
CA ILE A 348 15.83 -5.16 -4.87
C ILE A 348 16.37 -5.43 -3.45
N LEU A 349 15.54 -5.91 -2.52
CA LEU A 349 15.93 -6.15 -1.12
C LEU A 349 16.43 -7.59 -0.84
N TYR A 350 16.77 -8.38 -1.87
CA TYR A 350 17.21 -9.78 -1.71
C TYR A 350 18.61 -10.11 -2.29
N GLU A 351 19.29 -9.16 -2.93
CA GLU A 351 20.58 -9.40 -3.62
C GLU A 351 21.75 -9.64 -2.64
N ASP A 352 21.76 -8.95 -1.49
CA ASP A 352 22.80 -9.01 -0.43
C ASP A 352 23.20 -10.43 0.05
N SER A 353 22.36 -11.44 -0.18
CA SER A 353 22.61 -12.81 0.28
C SER A 353 23.49 -13.66 -0.66
N ASN A 354 23.81 -13.17 -1.86
CA ASN A 354 24.66 -13.86 -2.83
C ASN A 354 26.07 -13.27 -2.93
N ASP A 355 26.24 -11.96 -2.80
CA ASP A 355 27.54 -11.27 -2.91
C ASP A 355 28.59 -11.84 -1.95
N PHE A 356 28.21 -12.16 -0.71
CA PHE A 356 29.12 -12.77 0.27
C PHE A 356 29.59 -14.20 -0.06
N LYS A 357 28.99 -14.88 -1.05
CA LYS A 357 29.49 -16.17 -1.55
C LYS A 357 30.59 -15.95 -2.59
N GLU A 358 30.43 -14.95 -3.46
CA GLU A 358 31.35 -14.70 -4.57
C GLU A 358 32.77 -14.35 -4.08
N TYR A 359 32.89 -13.61 -2.97
CA TYR A 359 34.16 -13.35 -2.28
C TYR A 359 34.93 -14.59 -1.84
N LYS A 360 34.25 -15.74 -1.67
CA LYS A 360 34.87 -16.98 -1.18
C LYS A 360 35.41 -17.88 -2.29
N ASP A 361 34.94 -17.68 -3.52
CA ASP A 361 35.27 -18.49 -4.70
C ASP A 361 36.28 -17.79 -5.65
N LEU A 362 36.81 -16.63 -5.26
CA LEU A 362 37.81 -15.89 -6.03
C LEU A 362 39.13 -16.65 -6.18
N GLY A 363 39.46 -17.01 -7.43
CA GLY A 363 40.70 -17.72 -7.76
C GLY A 363 41.99 -16.91 -7.51
N PRO A 364 43.17 -17.56 -7.48
CA PRO A 364 44.45 -16.94 -7.07
C PRO A 364 44.87 -15.69 -7.84
N LEU A 365 44.33 -15.48 -9.04
CA LEU A 365 44.61 -14.31 -9.88
C LEU A 365 43.90 -13.03 -9.39
N ALA A 366 42.68 -13.15 -8.86
CA ALA A 366 41.92 -12.00 -8.38
C ALA A 366 42.50 -11.45 -7.06
N VAL A 367 42.89 -12.34 -6.14
CA VAL A 367 43.59 -11.98 -4.89
C VAL A 367 44.91 -11.23 -5.17
N LYS A 368 45.59 -11.57 -6.27
CA LYS A 368 46.83 -10.91 -6.70
C LYS A 368 46.61 -9.50 -7.27
N LEU A 369 45.42 -9.19 -7.78
CA LEU A 369 45.04 -7.83 -8.21
C LEU A 369 44.67 -6.93 -7.03
N MET A 370 44.21 -7.50 -5.91
CA MET A 370 43.96 -6.78 -4.66
C MET A 370 45.21 -6.52 -3.80
N THR A 371 46.38 -7.00 -4.23
CA THR A 371 47.67 -6.82 -3.52
C THR A 371 48.68 -6.08 -4.38
N THR A 372 48.43 -4.79 -4.62
CA THR A 372 49.36 -3.89 -5.31
C THR A 372 50.53 -3.50 -4.41
N VAL A 373 51.65 -4.21 -4.51
CA VAL A 373 52.93 -3.75 -3.96
C VAL A 373 53.53 -2.71 -4.92
N GLY A 374 53.61 -1.46 -4.48
CA GLY A 374 54.18 -0.38 -5.28
C GLY A 374 55.69 -0.56 -5.50
N GLN A 375 56.09 -0.72 -6.76
CA GLN A 375 57.49 -0.72 -7.16
C GLN A 375 57.90 0.70 -7.58
N THR A 376 58.86 1.30 -6.88
CA THR A 376 59.38 2.63 -7.22
C THR A 376 60.18 2.56 -8.52
N MET A 377 59.70 3.26 -9.56
CA MET A 377 60.51 3.54 -10.75
C MET A 377 61.32 4.82 -10.54
N PRO A 378 62.56 4.90 -11.06
CA PRO A 378 63.30 6.15 -11.09
C PRO A 378 62.56 7.15 -11.99
N VAL A 379 62.30 8.35 -11.46
CA VAL A 379 61.86 9.50 -12.27
C VAL A 379 62.97 9.78 -13.30
N HIS A 380 62.59 9.96 -14.56
CA HIS A 380 63.56 10.31 -15.61
C HIS A 380 64.35 11.56 -15.22
N GLU A 381 65.67 11.51 -15.41
CA GLU A 381 66.52 12.71 -15.32
C GLU A 381 65.97 13.80 -16.25
N ASP A 382 66.07 15.06 -15.79
CA ASP A 382 65.58 16.22 -16.53
C ASP A 382 66.02 16.19 -17.99
N ALA A 383 65.07 16.48 -18.88
CA ALA A 383 65.31 16.49 -20.31
C ALA A 383 66.49 17.42 -20.62
N ARG A 384 67.63 16.83 -21.00
CA ARG A 384 68.81 17.57 -21.48
C ARG A 384 68.34 18.61 -22.50
N GLU A 385 68.73 19.86 -22.28
CA GLU A 385 68.46 20.94 -23.22
C GLU A 385 68.85 20.49 -24.64
N MET A 386 67.84 20.38 -25.51
CA MET A 386 68.06 20.18 -26.93
C MET A 386 68.91 21.36 -27.44
N PRO A 387 70.04 21.13 -28.11
CA PRO A 387 70.84 22.23 -28.63
C PRO A 387 69.97 23.04 -29.60
N SER A 388 69.70 24.29 -29.25
CA SER A 388 68.72 25.17 -29.90
C SER A 388 69.14 25.69 -31.30
N ARG A 389 69.98 24.92 -32.00
CA ARG A 389 70.49 25.21 -33.34
C ARG A 389 70.05 24.16 -34.34
N THR A 390 68.94 24.46 -35.00
CA THR A 390 68.60 23.81 -36.27
C THR A 390 69.63 24.21 -37.33
N LYS A 391 69.92 23.29 -38.27
CA LYS A 391 70.91 23.45 -39.37
C LYS A 391 70.58 24.55 -40.40
N LEU A 392 69.67 25.46 -40.06
CA LEU A 392 69.28 26.62 -40.85
C LEU A 392 70.16 27.84 -40.52
N GLU A 393 70.63 27.98 -39.27
CA GLU A 393 71.55 29.07 -38.87
C GLU A 393 72.93 28.97 -39.56
N GLU A 394 73.35 27.75 -39.90
CA GLU A 394 74.66 27.45 -40.49
C GLU A 394 74.83 27.92 -41.95
N LYS A 395 73.78 28.51 -42.55
CA LYS A 395 73.77 28.99 -43.95
C LYS A 395 73.69 30.51 -44.09
N TYR A 396 73.85 31.28 -43.01
CA TYR A 396 73.97 32.73 -43.08
C TYR A 396 75.44 33.15 -43.28
N ASP A 397 75.88 33.06 -44.54
CA ASP A 397 77.20 33.51 -44.98
C ASP A 397 77.27 35.05 -44.97
N ALA A 398 78.04 35.61 -44.05
CA ALA A 398 78.13 37.06 -43.80
C ALA A 398 78.81 37.86 -44.92
N SER A 399 79.20 37.21 -46.02
CA SER A 399 79.97 37.78 -47.13
C SER A 399 79.15 38.21 -48.36
N ARG A 400 77.86 37.85 -48.45
CA ARG A 400 76.99 38.31 -49.55
C ARG A 400 76.55 39.76 -49.35
N PRO A 401 76.50 40.60 -50.41
CA PRO A 401 75.85 41.90 -50.32
C PRO A 401 74.39 41.68 -49.96
N GLN A 402 73.94 42.35 -48.90
CA GLN A 402 72.59 42.24 -48.35
C GLN A 402 71.56 42.39 -49.47
N GLN A 403 70.75 41.36 -49.70
CA GLN A 403 69.55 41.47 -50.53
C GLN A 403 68.55 42.35 -49.79
N ARG A 404 68.67 43.67 -50.01
CA ARG A 404 67.78 44.67 -49.41
C ARG A 404 66.38 44.49 -49.95
N ILE A 405 65.40 44.55 -49.06
CA ILE A 405 64.00 44.45 -49.43
C ILE A 405 63.62 45.76 -50.12
N THR A 406 63.12 45.67 -51.35
CA THR A 406 62.64 46.83 -52.12
C THR A 406 61.13 46.96 -52.01
N TYR A 407 60.60 48.18 -52.11
CA TYR A 407 59.15 48.44 -52.10
C TYR A 407 58.41 47.65 -53.19
N GLN A 408 59.03 47.43 -54.36
CA GLN A 408 58.44 46.61 -55.42
C GLN A 408 58.23 45.14 -54.99
N MET A 409 59.18 44.55 -54.26
CA MET A 409 59.04 43.18 -53.71
C MET A 409 57.95 43.10 -52.64
N ILE A 410 57.77 44.14 -51.84
CA ILE A 410 56.68 44.21 -50.85
C ILE A 410 55.34 44.31 -51.58
N LYS A 411 55.23 45.22 -52.56
CA LYS A 411 54.00 45.44 -53.33
C LYS A 411 53.55 44.20 -54.12
N SER A 412 54.49 43.39 -54.63
CA SER A 412 54.18 42.14 -55.34
C SER A 412 53.67 40.99 -54.45
N VAL A 413 53.65 41.14 -53.12
CA VAL A 413 53.12 40.13 -52.18
C VAL A 413 51.68 40.46 -51.73
N PHE A 414 51.19 41.66 -52.00
CA PHE A 414 49.84 42.14 -51.66
C PHE A 414 48.98 42.44 -52.91
N HIS A 415 49.28 41.74 -54.01
CA HIS A 415 48.46 41.59 -55.22
C HIS A 415 48.32 40.09 -55.51
#